data_AF-A0A521P0R5-F1
#
_entry.id   AF-A0A521P0R5-F1
#
_cell.length_a   1.000
_cell.length_b   1.000
_cell.length_c   1.000
_cell.angle_alpha   90.00
_cell.angle_beta   90.00
_cell.angle_gamma   90.00
#
_symmetry.space_group_name_H-M   'P 1'
#
loop_
_entity.id
_entity.type
_entity.pdbx_description
1 polymer ?
#
loop_
_entity_poly.entity_id
_entity_poly.type
_entity_poly.pdbx_seq_one_letter_code
_entity_poly.pdbx_strand_id
1 'polypeptide(L)' 'GGTTDRSVGSGDIVSGVRAAGRAAEALPTRDACGDRLVELARPGDRIIVMGARDDTLSTFAAELLARLSRPLTD' A
#
# COMPACT_ATOMS: atom_id res chain seq x y z
N GLY A 1 11.55 3.42 -11.08
CA GLY A 1 11.61 2.42 -12.16
C GLY A 1 12.60 1.37 -11.75
N GLY A 2 12.16 0.11 -11.62
CA GLY A 2 13.01 -0.98 -11.13
C GLY A 2 14.20 -1.25 -12.06
N THR A 3 15.35 -1.53 -11.44
CA THR A 3 16.54 -2.11 -12.05
C THR A 3 16.17 -3.40 -12.78
N THR A 4 16.87 -3.71 -13.87
CA THR A 4 16.69 -4.96 -14.64
C THR A 4 16.98 -6.19 -13.78
N ASP A 5 17.76 -6.01 -12.71
CA ASP A 5 18.03 -6.99 -11.68
C ASP A 5 16.86 -7.05 -10.66
N ARG A 6 16.21 -8.22 -10.59
CA ARG A 6 15.11 -8.55 -9.67
C ARG A 6 15.60 -9.16 -8.35
N SER A 7 16.88 -9.01 -8.03
CA SER A 7 17.51 -9.51 -6.80
C SER A 7 16.92 -8.94 -5.51
N VAL A 8 16.19 -7.83 -5.59
CA VAL A 8 15.53 -7.18 -4.45
C VAL A 8 14.01 -7.26 -4.60
N GLY A 9 13.36 -7.95 -3.66
CA GLY A 9 11.91 -8.03 -3.54
C GLY A 9 11.34 -7.06 -2.50
N SER A 10 10.02 -7.01 -2.39
CA SER A 10 9.32 -6.20 -1.38
C SER A 10 9.73 -6.57 0.04
N GLY A 11 10.05 -7.84 0.31
CA GLY A 11 10.51 -8.31 1.62
C GLY A 11 11.86 -7.71 2.05
N ASP A 12 12.80 -7.56 1.10
CA ASP A 12 14.11 -6.97 1.36
C ASP A 12 13.97 -5.48 1.69
N ILE A 13 13.13 -4.76 0.92
CA ILE A 13 12.83 -3.35 1.15
C ILE A 13 12.23 -3.14 2.54
N VAL A 14 11.22 -3.95 2.91
CA VAL A 14 10.57 -3.87 4.22
C VAL A 14 11.55 -4.17 5.35
N SER A 15 12.42 -5.16 5.18
CA SER A 15 13.44 -5.51 6.17
C SER A 15 14.41 -4.35 6.40
N GLY A 16 14.88 -3.69 5.33
CA GLY A 16 15.74 -2.50 5.44
C GLY A 16 15.07 -1.32 6.14
N VAL A 17 13.80 -1.04 5.83
CA VAL A 17 13.04 0.04 6.48
C VAL A 17 12.84 -0.24 7.98
N ARG A 18 12.52 -1.49 8.34
CA ARG A 18 12.40 -1.92 9.74
C ARG A 18 13.72 -1.85 10.49
N ALA A 19 14.83 -2.25 9.87
CA ALA A 19 16.16 -2.13 10.45
C ALA A 19 16.54 -0.66 10.73
N ALA A 20 15.98 0.29 9.97
CA ALA A 20 16.11 1.73 10.22
C ALA A 20 15.11 2.28 11.27
N GLY A 21 14.40 1.41 12.01
CA GLY A 21 13.48 1.78 13.10
C GLY A 21 12.14 2.33 12.63
N ARG A 22 11.72 2.05 11.39
CA ARG A 22 10.49 2.59 10.80
C ARG A 22 9.49 1.47 10.50
N ALA A 23 8.20 1.81 10.46
CA ALA A 23 7.14 0.85 10.13
C ALA A 23 7.08 0.59 8.62
N ALA A 24 7.05 -0.69 8.25
CA ALA A 24 6.83 -1.13 6.87
C ALA A 24 6.20 -2.54 6.87
N GLU A 25 5.36 -2.83 5.89
CA GLU A 25 4.67 -4.11 5.72
C GLU A 25 4.76 -4.54 4.25
N ALA A 26 5.06 -5.82 4.00
CA ALA A 26 4.98 -6.46 2.69
C ALA A 26 3.87 -7.50 2.76
N LEU A 27 2.77 -7.25 2.07
CA LEU A 27 1.61 -8.13 2.06
C LEU A 27 1.58 -8.93 0.76
N PRO A 28 1.07 -10.17 0.79
CA PRO A 28 1.20 -11.11 -0.32
C PRO A 28 0.32 -10.75 -1.52
N THR A 29 -0.75 -9.98 -1.32
CA THR A 29 -1.70 -9.61 -2.38
C THR A 29 -2.07 -8.13 -2.30
N ARG A 30 -2.54 -7.59 -3.43
CA ARG A 30 -3.07 -6.24 -3.50
C ARG A 30 -4.28 -6.05 -2.60
N ASP A 31 -5.17 -7.03 -2.54
CA ASP A 31 -6.36 -6.98 -1.71
C ASP A 31 -6.00 -6.89 -0.22
N ALA A 32 -5.01 -7.68 0.21
CA ALA A 32 -4.49 -7.61 1.58
C ALA A 32 -3.91 -6.22 1.89
N CYS A 33 -3.20 -5.58 0.94
CA CYS A 33 -2.78 -4.18 1.09
C CYS A 33 -3.97 -3.24 1.27
N GLY A 34 -5.02 -3.41 0.46
CA GLY A 34 -6.25 -2.61 0.56
C GLY A 34 -6.93 -2.75 1.92
N ASP A 35 -7.08 -3.99 2.41
CA ASP A 35 -7.67 -4.29 3.71
C ASP A 35 -6.88 -3.64 4.84
N ARG A 36 -5.56 -3.79 4.82
CA ARG A 36 -4.67 -3.20 5.82
C ARG A 36 -4.74 -1.68 5.83
N LEU A 37 -4.81 -1.03 4.66
CA LEU A 37 -4.94 0.42 4.55
C LEU A 37 -6.28 0.91 5.11
N VAL A 38 -7.37 0.19 4.87
CA VAL A 38 -8.68 0.53 5.45
C VAL A 38 -8.68 0.40 6.98
N GLU A 39 -8.06 -0.66 7.52
CA GLU A 39 -7.93 -0.84 8.97
C GLU A 39 -7.11 0.28 9.65
N LEU A 40 -6.09 0.79 8.97
CA LEU A 40 -5.18 1.81 9.52
C LEU A 40 -5.72 3.23 9.39
N ALA A 41 -6.54 3.50 8.38
CA ALA A 41 -6.96 4.85 8.03
C ALA A 41 -7.78 5.52 9.12
N ARG A 42 -7.48 6.80 9.37
CA ARG A 42 -8.19 7.68 10.29
C ARG A 42 -8.63 8.96 9.57
N PRO A 43 -9.66 9.67 10.08
CA PRO A 43 -10.03 10.97 9.56
C PRO A 43 -8.83 11.93 9.55
N GLY A 44 -8.58 12.55 8.40
CA GLY A 44 -7.44 13.46 8.20
C GLY A 44 -6.19 12.80 7.61
N ASP A 45 -6.14 11.47 7.50
CA ASP A 45 -5.02 10.78 6.86
C ASP A 45 -4.98 11.03 5.35
N ARG A 46 -3.77 10.94 4.79
CA ARG A 46 -3.54 10.95 3.34
C ARG A 46 -2.81 9.68 2.94
N ILE A 47 -3.46 8.88 2.09
CA ILE A 47 -2.87 7.67 1.53
C ILE A 47 -2.33 7.99 0.13
N ILE A 48 -1.06 7.66 -0.11
CA ILE A 48 -0.41 7.79 -1.41
C ILE A 48 -0.27 6.39 -2.02
N VAL A 49 -0.96 6.16 -3.14
CA VAL A 49 -0.78 4.97 -3.98
C VAL A 49 0.21 5.34 -5.09
N MET A 50 1.36 4.66 -5.13
CA MET A 50 2.41 4.95 -6.10
C MET A 50 3.08 3.69 -6.64
N GLY A 51 3.63 3.82 -7.84
CA GLY A 51 4.40 2.78 -8.51
C GLY A 51 4.76 3.24 -9.92
N ALA A 52 5.54 2.43 -10.64
CA ALA A 52 6.17 2.87 -11.88
C ALA A 52 5.65 2.20 -13.16
N ARG A 53 5.29 0.91 -13.08
CA ARG A 53 4.98 0.08 -14.27
C ARG A 53 3.57 -0.49 -14.28
N ASP A 54 2.84 -0.28 -13.20
CA ASP A 54 1.49 -0.79 -13.05
C ASP A 54 0.52 0.36 -13.35
N ASP A 55 -0.13 0.26 -14.51
CA ASP A 55 -1.09 1.24 -15.01
C ASP A 55 -2.46 1.14 -14.31
N THR A 56 -2.69 0.08 -13.52
CA THR A 56 -3.92 -0.15 -12.76
C THR A 56 -3.90 0.47 -11.36
N LEU A 57 -2.82 1.16 -10.97
CA LEU A 57 -2.71 1.80 -9.66
C LEU A 57 -3.78 2.88 -9.41
N SER A 58 -4.18 3.59 -10.45
CA SER A 58 -5.27 4.57 -10.37
C SER A 58 -6.61 3.90 -10.07
N THR A 59 -6.89 2.75 -10.69
CA THR A 59 -8.07 1.92 -10.40
C THR A 59 -8.06 1.46 -8.94
N PHE A 60 -6.94 0.90 -8.47
CA PHE A 60 -6.82 0.47 -7.08
C PHE A 60 -7.02 1.62 -6.08
N ALA A 61 -6.49 2.82 -6.39
CA ALA A 61 -6.68 4.00 -5.55
C ALA A 61 -8.16 4.44 -5.50
N ALA A 62 -8.87 4.40 -6.63
CA ALA A 62 -10.29 4.73 -6.69
C ALA A 62 -11.15 3.73 -5.89
N GLU A 63 -10.85 2.44 -5.99
CA GLU A 63 -11.51 1.38 -5.21
C GLU A 63 -11.28 1.54 -3.71
N LEU A 64 -10.03 1.85 -3.30
CA LEU A 64 -9.70 2.11 -1.91
C LEU A 64 -10.46 3.33 -1.36
N LEU A 65 -10.53 4.42 -2.14
CA LEU A 65 -11.28 5.61 -1.76
C LEU A 65 -12.78 5.31 -1.58
N ALA A 66 -13.37 4.51 -2.48
CA ALA A 66 -14.76 4.10 -2.37
C ALA A 66 -15.03 3.31 -1.07
N ARG A 67 -14.10 2.43 -0.68
CA ARG A 67 -14.16 1.68 0.58
C ARG A 67 -14.09 2.60 1.80
N LEU A 68 -13.22 3.61 1.78
CA LEU A 68 -13.02 4.57 2.88
C LEU A 68 -14.14 5.61 3.01
N SER A 69 -14.82 5.90 1.89
CA SER A 69 -15.89 6.91 1.83
C SER A 69 -17.27 6.36 2.21
N ARG A 70 -17.37 5.05 2.47
CA ARG A 70 -18.60 4.43 2.93
C ARG A 70 -18.89 4.95 4.35
N PRO A 71 -20.08 5.51 4.61
CA PRO A 71 -20.43 5.93 5.96
C PRO A 71 -20.26 4.72 6.90
N LEU A 72 -19.66 4.93 8.06
CA LEU A 72 -19.81 4.01 9.18
C LEU A 72 -21.32 3.88 9.41
N THR A 73 -21.91 2.78 8.99
CA THR A 73 -23.23 2.39 9.49
C THR A 73 -23.03 2.08 10.96
N ASP A 74 -23.70 2.84 11.81
CA ASP A 74 -23.79 2.64 13.26
C ASP A 74 -24.15 1.19 13.62
#